data_AF-A0A2L2YSA3-F1
#
_entry.id   AF-A0A2L2YSA3-F1
#
_cell.length_a   1.000
_cell.length_b   1.000
_cell.length_c   1.000
_cell.angle_alpha   90.00
_cell.angle_beta   90.00
_cell.angle_gamma   90.00
#
_symmetry.space_group_name_H-M   'P 1'
#
loop_
_entity.id
_entity.type
_entity.pdbx_description
1 polymer ?
#
loop_
_entity_poly.entity_id
_entity_poly.type
_entity_poly.pdbx_seq_one_letter_code
_entity_poly.pdbx_strand_id
1 'polypeptide(L)'
;LRDLLKSEAPYGGKCFLFGGDFRQVLPVIKRAGKHQIVNGTMKCLPMWETVKRFSLNKNMRATAQSFGDWLLTVGNGSVSHLTVREFLCENIISEVIVEILTEDVLRTSVLLAPLNDQVHKLNSAVLQKLPGNIIECSSYDKATS
;
A
#
# COMPACT_ATOMS: atom_id res chain seq x y z
N LEU A 1 -4.28 -16.06 -23.54
CA LEU A 1 -5.41 -17.00 -23.34
C LEU A 1 -5.99 -17.52 -24.65
N ARG A 2 -5.97 -16.73 -25.75
CA ARG A 2 -6.37 -17.22 -27.07
C ARG A 2 -5.62 -18.50 -27.46
N ASP A 3 -4.30 -18.49 -27.32
CA ASP A 3 -3.45 -19.65 -27.65
C ASP A 3 -3.72 -20.86 -26.74
N LEU A 4 -3.88 -20.60 -25.43
CA LEU A 4 -4.14 -21.65 -24.43
C LEU A 4 -5.53 -22.28 -24.58
N LEU A 5 -6.54 -21.49 -24.97
CA LEU A 5 -7.94 -21.92 -25.05
C LEU A 5 -8.40 -22.16 -26.50
N LYS A 6 -7.51 -21.99 -27.49
CA LYS A 6 -7.79 -22.08 -28.93
C LYS A 6 -9.06 -21.32 -29.32
N SER A 7 -9.15 -20.06 -28.89
CA SER A 7 -10.35 -19.22 -29.08
C SER A 7 -9.96 -17.79 -29.45
N GLU A 8 -10.57 -17.26 -30.50
CA GLU A 8 -10.38 -15.88 -30.95
C GLU A 8 -11.15 -14.85 -30.09
N ALA A 9 -12.07 -15.33 -29.24
CA ALA A 9 -12.78 -14.46 -28.32
C ALA A 9 -11.78 -13.73 -27.40
N PRO A 10 -12.04 -12.46 -27.03
CA PRO A 10 -11.26 -11.77 -26.02
C PRO A 10 -11.11 -12.65 -24.77
N TYR A 11 -9.87 -12.76 -24.27
CA TYR A 11 -9.52 -13.60 -23.13
C TYR A 11 -9.95 -15.07 -23.23
N GLY A 12 -10.12 -15.61 -24.43
CA GLY A 12 -10.61 -16.96 -24.69
C GLY A 12 -12.03 -17.21 -24.15
N GLY A 13 -12.88 -16.18 -24.21
CA GLY A 13 -14.29 -16.25 -23.81
C GLY A 13 -14.53 -16.09 -22.31
N LYS A 14 -13.47 -15.84 -21.52
CA LYS A 14 -13.59 -15.63 -20.08
C LYS A 14 -13.94 -14.18 -19.75
N CYS A 15 -14.87 -14.01 -18.81
CA CYS A 15 -15.15 -12.71 -18.21
C CYS A 15 -14.08 -12.38 -17.16
N PHE A 16 -13.54 -11.17 -17.21
CA PHE A 16 -12.62 -10.63 -16.22
C PHE A 16 -13.23 -9.44 -15.52
N LEU A 17 -13.19 -9.44 -14.20
CA LEU A 17 -13.55 -8.29 -13.37
C LEU A 17 -12.28 -7.79 -12.68
N PHE A 18 -11.86 -6.57 -13.04
CA PHE A 18 -10.77 -5.87 -12.37
C PHE A 18 -11.35 -5.01 -11.25
N GLY A 19 -10.76 -5.12 -10.06
CA GLY A 19 -11.07 -4.27 -8.92
C GLY A 19 -9.80 -3.54 -8.48
N GLY A 20 -9.92 -2.26 -8.13
CA GLY A 20 -8.80 -1.47 -7.65
C GLY A 20 -9.07 0.03 -7.69
N ASP A 21 -8.11 0.79 -7.17
CA ASP A 21 -8.12 2.23 -7.19
C ASP A 21 -6.78 2.74 -7.74
N PHE A 22 -6.82 3.42 -8.90
CA PHE A 22 -5.62 3.93 -9.56
C PHE A 22 -4.98 5.14 -8.87
N ARG A 23 -5.59 5.63 -7.78
CA ARG A 23 -4.99 6.62 -6.87
C ARG A 23 -4.07 5.95 -5.84
N GLN A 24 -4.01 4.62 -5.81
CA GLN A 24 -3.06 3.85 -5.02
C GLN A 24 -1.69 3.80 -5.71
N VAL A 25 -0.75 3.07 -5.08
CA VAL A 25 0.63 2.95 -5.55
C VAL A 25 0.74 2.33 -6.94
N LEU A 26 1.72 2.80 -7.70
CA LEU A 26 2.08 2.23 -9.00
C LEU A 26 2.70 0.82 -8.85
N PRO A 27 2.74 0.01 -9.93
CA PRO A 27 3.43 -1.28 -9.90
C PRO A 27 4.90 -1.14 -9.51
N VAL A 28 5.38 -2.05 -8.64
CA VAL A 28 6.79 -2.10 -8.27
C VAL A 28 7.55 -2.95 -9.29
N ILE A 29 8.29 -2.29 -10.19
CA ILE A 29 9.15 -2.95 -11.17
C ILE A 29 10.61 -2.74 -10.76
N LYS A 30 11.29 -3.82 -10.36
CA LYS A 30 12.68 -3.76 -9.90
C LYS A 30 13.57 -3.19 -11.00
N ARG A 31 14.43 -2.22 -10.62
CA ARG A 31 15.42 -1.57 -11.51
C ARG A 31 14.81 -0.84 -12.72
N ALA A 32 13.53 -0.50 -12.67
CA ALA A 32 12.86 0.25 -13.73
C ALA A 32 12.88 1.77 -13.48
N GLY A 33 13.02 2.55 -14.55
CA GLY A 33 12.80 3.98 -14.52
C GLY A 33 11.31 4.36 -14.49
N LYS A 34 11.02 5.65 -14.24
CA LYS A 34 9.64 6.18 -14.17
C LYS A 34 8.78 5.81 -15.38
N HIS A 35 9.31 5.97 -16.60
CA HIS A 35 8.59 5.65 -17.84
C HIS A 35 8.25 4.16 -17.94
N GLN A 36 9.16 3.28 -17.54
CA GLN A 36 8.92 1.83 -17.54
C GLN A 36 7.86 1.43 -16.51
N ILE A 37 7.86 2.07 -15.32
CA ILE A 37 6.83 1.86 -14.30
C ILE A 37 5.45 2.28 -14.82
N VAL A 38 5.35 3.46 -15.44
CA VAL A 38 4.09 3.95 -16.01
C VAL A 38 3.61 3.02 -17.14
N ASN A 39 4.48 2.64 -18.07
CA ASN A 39 4.12 1.73 -19.16
C ASN A 39 3.78 0.30 -18.70
N GLY A 40 4.27 -0.09 -17.52
CA GLY A 40 3.86 -1.34 -16.88
C GLY A 40 2.47 -1.27 -16.22
N THR A 41 1.82 -0.11 -16.18
CA THR A 41 0.47 0.01 -15.63
C THR A 41 -0.57 -0.60 -16.57
N MET A 42 -1.65 -1.14 -15.98
CA MET A 42 -2.75 -1.74 -16.74
C MET A 42 -3.37 -0.79 -17.76
N LYS A 43 -3.38 0.53 -17.47
CA LYS A 43 -3.93 1.56 -18.36
C LYS A 43 -3.13 1.74 -19.66
N CYS A 44 -1.86 1.36 -19.67
CA CYS A 44 -0.99 1.44 -20.84
C CYS A 44 -1.07 0.17 -21.72
N LEU A 45 -1.83 -0.86 -21.30
CA LEU A 45 -2.00 -2.08 -22.08
C LEU A 45 -3.09 -1.89 -23.14
N PRO A 46 -2.90 -2.37 -24.39
CA PRO A 46 -3.91 -2.22 -25.46
C PRO A 46 -5.29 -2.76 -25.08
N MET A 47 -5.33 -3.83 -24.28
CA MET A 47 -6.56 -4.45 -23.83
C MET A 47 -7.45 -3.51 -22.99
N TRP A 48 -6.86 -2.47 -22.38
CA TRP A 48 -7.58 -1.52 -21.53
C TRP A 48 -8.68 -0.78 -22.29
N GLU A 49 -8.50 -0.57 -23.60
CA GLU A 49 -9.49 0.09 -24.46
C GLU A 49 -10.82 -0.68 -24.54
N THR A 50 -10.77 -2.00 -24.33
CA THR A 50 -11.96 -2.88 -24.33
C THR A 50 -12.63 -3.00 -22.96
N VAL A 51 -12.04 -2.43 -21.90
CA VAL A 51 -12.55 -2.57 -20.53
C VAL A 51 -13.73 -1.64 -20.31
N LYS A 52 -14.88 -2.22 -19.95
CA LYS A 52 -16.02 -1.45 -19.46
C LYS A 52 -15.76 -0.98 -18.03
N ARG A 53 -15.88 0.33 -17.79
CA ARG A 53 -15.61 0.95 -16.49
C ARG A 53 -16.89 1.07 -15.66
N PHE A 54 -16.79 0.71 -14.39
CA PHE A 54 -17.81 0.93 -13.37
C PHE A 54 -17.16 1.61 -12.17
N SER A 55 -17.85 2.56 -11.56
CA SER A 55 -17.34 3.33 -10.43
C SER A 55 -18.18 3.08 -9.19
N LEU A 56 -17.53 2.79 -8.06
CA LEU A 56 -18.16 2.78 -6.74
C LEU A 56 -18.02 4.17 -6.14
N ASN A 57 -19.16 4.82 -5.89
CA ASN A 57 -19.19 6.23 -5.44
C ASN A 57 -19.50 6.39 -3.96
N LYS A 58 -19.83 5.29 -3.26
CA LYS A 58 -20.10 5.30 -1.82
C LYS A 58 -18.87 4.83 -1.04
N ASN A 59 -18.30 5.70 -0.23
CA ASN A 59 -17.23 5.33 0.69
C ASN A 59 -17.85 4.61 1.91
N MET A 60 -17.36 3.40 2.18
CA MET A 60 -17.85 2.57 3.30
C MET A 60 -16.89 2.60 4.51
N ARG A 61 -15.71 3.21 4.36
CA ARG A 61 -14.66 3.26 5.40
C ARG A 61 -14.58 4.61 6.08
N ALA A 62 -14.59 5.70 5.31
CA ALA A 62 -14.62 7.04 5.84
C ALA A 62 -16.06 7.35 6.29
N THR A 63 -16.27 7.39 7.60
CA THR A 63 -17.59 7.69 8.19
C THR A 63 -17.92 9.18 8.14
N ALA A 64 -16.89 10.04 8.16
CA ALA A 64 -17.04 11.48 7.99
C ALA A 64 -16.91 11.87 6.50
N GLN A 65 -17.98 12.46 5.95
CA GLN A 65 -18.03 12.89 4.55
C GLN A 65 -16.91 13.87 4.20
N SER A 66 -16.65 14.84 5.07
CA SER A 66 -15.58 15.84 4.88
C SER A 66 -14.20 15.21 4.74
N PHE A 67 -13.91 14.17 5.52
CA PHE A 67 -12.65 13.42 5.41
C PHE A 67 -12.60 12.61 4.11
N GLY A 68 -13.71 11.99 3.71
CA GLY A 68 -13.81 11.30 2.43
C GLY A 68 -13.55 12.22 1.23
N ASP A 69 -14.15 13.41 1.21
CA ASP A 69 -13.99 14.39 0.15
C ASP A 69 -12.55 14.94 0.10
N TRP A 70 -11.97 15.21 1.26
CA TRP A 70 -10.56 15.58 1.37
C TRP A 70 -9.64 14.48 0.83
N LEU A 71 -9.84 13.21 1.23
CA LEU A 71 -9.06 12.07 0.74
C LEU A 71 -9.14 11.94 -0.79
N LEU A 72 -10.31 12.18 -1.38
CA LEU A 72 -10.48 12.16 -2.84
C LEU A 72 -9.67 13.28 -3.51
N THR A 73 -9.67 14.47 -2.93
CA THR A 73 -8.89 15.61 -3.44
C THR A 73 -7.39 15.30 -3.41
N VAL A 74 -6.89 14.69 -2.34
CA VAL A 74 -5.49 14.23 -2.21
C VAL A 74 -5.18 13.14 -3.23
N GLY A 75 -6.00 12.10 -3.32
CA GLY A 75 -5.80 10.98 -4.23
C GLY A 75 -5.83 11.37 -5.71
N ASN A 76 -6.58 12.43 -6.06
CA ASN A 76 -6.61 12.99 -7.40
C ASN A 76 -5.43 13.93 -7.71
N GLY A 77 -4.54 14.18 -6.74
CA GLY A 77 -3.43 15.12 -6.88
C GLY A 77 -3.89 16.57 -7.05
N SER A 78 -5.10 16.91 -6.60
CA SER A 78 -5.69 18.25 -6.75
C SER A 78 -5.36 19.19 -5.58
N VAL A 79 -4.53 18.75 -4.64
CA VAL A 79 -4.06 19.55 -3.50
C VAL A 79 -2.71 20.17 -3.86
N SER A 80 -2.60 21.50 -3.73
CA SER A 80 -1.35 22.24 -3.98
C SER A 80 -0.34 22.09 -2.84
N HIS A 81 -0.83 22.09 -1.59
CA HIS A 81 -0.01 21.97 -0.39
C HIS A 81 -0.70 21.09 0.66
N LEU A 82 0.03 20.12 1.19
CA LEU A 82 -0.39 19.33 2.34
C LEU A 82 0.28 19.91 3.58
N THR A 83 -0.50 20.52 4.47
CA THR A 83 -0.01 20.89 5.79
C THR A 83 0.09 19.63 6.63
N VAL A 84 1.27 19.01 6.60
CA VAL A 84 1.60 17.95 7.55
C VAL A 84 2.10 18.62 8.81
N ARG A 85 1.61 18.18 9.97
CA ARG A 85 2.20 18.61 11.24
C ARG A 85 3.57 17.97 11.32
N GLU A 86 4.60 18.71 10.93
CA GLU A 86 5.98 18.26 11.03
C GLU A 86 6.35 18.22 12.51
N PHE A 87 6.62 17.01 13.00
CA PHE A 87 7.33 16.82 14.24
C PHE A 87 8.78 16.52 13.86
N LEU A 88 9.70 17.46 14.13
CA LEU A 88 11.10 17.09 14.20
C LEU A 88 11.25 16.22 15.44
N CYS A 89 11.55 14.95 15.21
CA CYS A 89 12.02 14.05 16.25
C CYS A 89 13.38 13.51 15.80
N GLU A 90 14.39 13.62 16.67
CA GLU A 90 15.71 13.03 16.37
C GLU A 90 15.64 11.51 16.48
N ASN A 91 14.79 11.03 17.39
CA ASN A 91 14.49 9.63 17.55
C ASN A 91 13.00 9.41 17.87
N ILE A 92 12.22 9.11 16.83
CA ILE A 92 10.79 8.76 16.94
C ILE A 92 10.52 7.67 17.99
N ILE A 93 11.47 6.76 18.23
CA ILE A 93 11.32 5.68 19.20
C ILE A 93 11.47 6.20 20.63
N SER A 94 12.40 7.10 20.88
CA SER A 94 12.61 7.64 22.22
C SER A 94 11.63 8.77 22.55
N GLU A 95 11.28 9.58 21.56
CA GLU A 95 10.52 10.82 21.74
C GLU A 95 9.00 10.66 21.51
N VAL A 96 8.59 9.73 20.65
CA VAL A 96 7.15 9.51 20.36
C VAL A 96 6.67 8.21 21.00
N ILE A 97 7.44 7.12 20.87
CA ILE A 97 7.00 5.80 21.35
C ILE A 97 7.02 5.69 22.89
N VAL A 98 7.92 6.37 23.60
CA VAL A 98 7.99 6.29 25.07
C VAL A 98 7.00 7.23 25.76
N GLU A 99 6.79 8.44 25.23
CA GLU A 99 5.92 9.43 25.89
C GLU A 99 4.44 9.29 25.53
N ILE A 100 4.11 8.76 24.35
CA ILE A 100 2.74 8.86 23.79
C ILE A 100 2.01 7.51 23.76
N LEU A 101 2.74 6.40 23.68
CA LEU A 101 2.14 5.09 23.44
C LEU A 101 2.00 4.30 24.76
N THR A 102 0.88 4.51 25.45
CA THR A 102 0.43 3.58 26.48
C THR A 102 0.12 2.20 25.86
N GLU A 103 0.06 1.14 26.68
CA GLU A 103 -0.31 -0.20 26.19
C GLU A 103 -1.61 -0.18 25.34
N ASP A 104 -2.58 0.63 25.74
CA ASP A 104 -3.87 0.73 25.02
C ASP A 104 -3.73 1.34 23.62
N VAL A 105 -2.85 2.34 23.48
CA VAL A 105 -2.57 2.95 22.17
C VAL A 105 -1.79 1.98 21.30
N LEU A 106 -0.83 1.23 21.85
CA LEU A 106 -0.09 0.21 21.11
C LEU A 106 -0.99 -0.91 20.57
N ARG A 107 -2.05 -1.29 21.30
CA ARG A 107 -2.99 -2.34 20.87
C ARG A 107 -3.86 -1.93 19.68
N THR A 108 -4.09 -0.64 19.47
CA THR A 108 -5.08 -0.13 18.52
C THR A 108 -4.47 0.70 17.39
N SER A 109 -3.20 1.05 17.50
CA SER A 109 -2.51 1.93 16.55
C SER A 109 -1.60 1.18 15.60
N VAL A 110 -1.36 1.78 14.43
CA VAL A 110 -0.41 1.30 13.43
C VAL A 110 0.58 2.42 13.11
N LEU A 111 1.87 2.10 13.14
CA LEU A 111 2.92 2.97 12.64
C LEU A 111 3.25 2.59 11.20
N LEU A 112 3.27 3.58 10.31
CA LEU A 112 3.62 3.38 8.90
C LEU A 112 4.93 4.10 8.61
N ALA A 113 5.84 3.42 7.93
CA ALA A 113 7.09 3.98 7.43
C ALA A 113 7.27 3.65 5.95
N PRO A 114 7.91 4.52 5.15
CA PRO A 114 8.00 4.35 3.70
C PRO A 114 8.95 3.23 3.29
N LEU A 115 9.91 2.85 4.14
CA LEU A 115 10.93 1.83 3.86
C LEU A 115 10.83 0.66 4.81
N ASN A 116 11.00 -0.56 4.30
CA ASN A 116 11.02 -1.78 5.11
C ASN A 116 12.12 -1.74 6.18
N ASP A 117 13.31 -1.23 5.87
CA ASP A 117 14.40 -1.12 6.86
C ASP A 117 14.02 -0.21 8.03
N GLN A 118 13.25 0.86 7.77
CA GLN A 118 12.72 1.73 8.83
C GLN A 118 11.64 1.01 9.64
N VAL A 119 10.74 0.28 8.98
CA VAL A 119 9.74 -0.56 9.65
C VAL A 119 10.42 -1.60 10.55
N HIS A 120 11.47 -2.26 10.09
CA HIS A 120 12.24 -3.23 10.88
C HIS A 120 12.87 -2.58 12.12
N LYS A 121 13.53 -1.43 11.96
CA LYS A 121 14.11 -0.69 13.09
C LYS A 121 13.07 -0.30 14.13
N LEU A 122 11.92 0.22 13.69
CA LEU A 122 10.80 0.58 14.56
C LEU A 122 10.26 -0.65 15.30
N ASN A 123 9.95 -1.72 14.57
CA ASN A 123 9.42 -2.95 15.14
C ASN A 123 10.38 -3.57 16.15
N SER A 124 11.67 -3.65 15.84
CA SER A 124 12.68 -4.17 16.77
C SER A 124 12.76 -3.35 18.06
N ALA A 125 12.71 -2.03 17.96
CA ALA A 125 12.80 -1.18 19.15
C ALA A 125 11.52 -1.19 20.00
N VAL A 126 10.35 -1.32 19.38
CA VAL A 126 9.09 -1.55 20.10
C VAL A 126 9.12 -2.91 20.80
N LEU A 127 9.52 -3.98 20.10
CA LEU A 127 9.61 -5.33 20.67
C LEU A 127 10.52 -5.39 21.88
N GLN A 128 11.66 -4.68 21.88
CA GLN A 128 12.58 -4.62 23.02
C GLN A 128 12.00 -3.92 24.26
N LYS A 129 10.96 -3.09 24.09
CA LYS A 129 10.29 -2.38 25.19
C LYS A 129 9.09 -3.15 25.75
N LEU A 130 8.56 -4.13 25.02
CA LEU A 130 7.42 -4.91 25.47
C LEU A 130 7.83 -5.89 26.58
N PRO A 131 6.98 -6.08 27.61
CA PRO A 131 7.25 -7.06 28.65
C PRO A 131 7.12 -8.49 28.11
N GLY A 132 7.94 -9.41 28.62
CA GLY A 132 7.88 -10.83 28.30
C GLY A 132 9.19 -11.40 27.76
N ASN A 133 9.17 -12.70 27.44
CA ASN A 133 10.33 -13.39 26.91
C ASN A 133 10.39 -13.26 25.38
N ILE A 134 11.59 -13.02 24.85
CA ILE A 134 11.84 -13.06 23.41
C ILE A 134 11.82 -14.51 22.94
N ILE A 135 10.99 -14.80 21.93
CA ILE A 135 10.95 -16.08 21.24
C ILE A 135 11.47 -15.85 19.83
N GLU A 136 12.54 -16.56 19.47
CA GLU A 136 13.11 -16.51 18.13
C GLU A 136 12.52 -17.62 17.25
N CYS A 137 11.92 -17.24 16.13
CA CYS A 137 11.36 -18.16 15.14
C CYS A 137 12.18 -18.06 13.86
N SER A 138 12.95 -19.11 13.54
CA SER A 138 13.77 -19.16 12.33
C SER A 138 12.99 -19.77 11.15
N SER A 139 13.09 -19.17 9.95
CA SER A 139 12.63 -19.79 8.71
C SER A 139 13.68 -20.77 8.17
N TYR A 140 13.25 -21.81 7.46
CA TYR A 140 14.14 -22.77 6.79
C TYR A 140 13.95 -22.69 5.28
N ASP A 141 15.02 -22.31 4.57
CA ASP A 141 15.04 -22.24 3.11
C ASP A 141 15.94 -23.34 2.54
N LYS A 142 15.43 -24.07 1.54
CA LYS A 142 16.19 -25.08 0.78
C LYS A 142 16.18 -24.72 -0.69
N ALA A 143 17.35 -24.55 -1.29
CA ALA A 143 17.48 -24.43 -2.74
C ALA A 143 17.40 -25.83 -3.36
N THR A 144 16.40 -26.07 -4.22
CA THR A 144 16.40 -27.21 -5.15
C THR A 144 17.19 -26.81 -6.39
N SER A 145 18.27 -27.54 -6.67
CA SER A 145 19.04 -27.51 -7.92
C SER A 145 18.25 -28.07 -9.08
#